data_AF-A0A0G4P986-F1
#
_entry.id   AF-A0A0G4P986-F1
#
_cell.length_a   1.000
_cell.length_b   1.000
_cell.length_c   1.000
_cell.angle_alpha   90.00
_cell.angle_beta   90.00
_cell.angle_gamma   90.00
#
_symmetry.space_group_name_H-M   'P 1'
#
loop_
_entity.id
_entity.type
_entity.pdbx_description
1 polymer ?
#
loop_
_entity_poly.entity_id
_entity_poly.type
_entity_poly.pdbx_seq_one_letter_code
_entity_poly.pdbx_strand_id
1 'polypeptide(L)'
;MAQIRGTAGYNLGHQNPFGGPGSADATSDPSPLDAIREQTSKIEDWLDTLADPVKPYLPAVGRFLIVVTFIEDSLRILTQWNDQLLYLRDFRKIPWGITHTFLIVNVIAMAVCSTLVIARKRTEFAVAGLLGVVITQGLGYGLIFDLNFFLRNLSVVGGLLMVLSDSWVRKKFVPAGLPQLDEKDRKMYVQFAGRVLLIFLFVGFVFSGEWSFWRILVSLFGLVACVMVIVGFKAKWSAIILVVLLSLFNVFVNNFWTLHAHHPQKDFAKYDFFQILSIVGGLVLLVNMGPGQLSMDEKKKVY
;
A
#
# COMPACT_ATOMS: atom_id res chain seq x y z
N MET A 1 78.19 -42.13 8.18
CA MET A 1 78.38 -40.77 7.65
C MET A 1 77.01 -40.17 7.35
N ALA A 2 76.77 -38.91 7.79
CA ALA A 2 75.69 -37.95 7.45
C ALA A 2 74.21 -38.40 7.68
N GLN A 3 73.37 -37.85 8.57
CA GLN A 3 72.98 -36.49 9.04
C GLN A 3 71.90 -35.79 8.15
N ILE A 4 70.88 -35.20 8.85
CA ILE A 4 69.94 -34.11 8.49
C ILE A 4 68.49 -34.58 8.12
N ARG A 5 67.48 -34.44 9.03
CA ARG A 5 66.53 -33.31 9.29
C ARG A 5 65.70 -32.93 8.02
N GLY A 6 64.37 -32.97 7.97
CA GLY A 6 63.38 -32.34 8.86
C GLY A 6 63.12 -30.88 8.42
N THR A 7 62.10 -30.62 7.59
CA THR A 7 61.67 -29.25 7.24
C THR A 7 60.15 -29.08 7.39
N ALA A 8 59.80 -28.38 8.46
CA ALA A 8 58.50 -27.82 8.79
C ALA A 8 58.28 -26.47 8.08
N GLY A 9 57.04 -26.00 8.16
CA GLY A 9 56.48 -24.90 7.37
C GLY A 9 57.17 -23.55 7.53
N TYR A 10 57.04 -22.77 6.46
CA TYR A 10 57.42 -21.37 6.40
C TYR A 10 56.50 -20.52 7.28
N ASN A 11 57.08 -19.96 8.34
CA ASN A 11 56.52 -18.88 9.13
C ASN A 11 57.47 -17.69 8.99
N LEU A 12 57.14 -16.73 8.14
CA LEU A 12 57.88 -15.47 8.01
C LEU A 12 57.14 -14.39 8.79
N GLY A 13 57.65 -14.11 9.99
CA GLY A 13 57.21 -12.99 10.81
C GLY A 13 57.71 -11.65 10.24
N HIS A 14 56.84 -10.66 10.24
CA HIS A 14 57.20 -9.26 10.33
C HIS A 14 56.52 -8.70 11.57
N GLN A 15 57.31 -8.49 12.63
CA GLN A 15 56.91 -7.80 13.85
C GLN A 15 56.87 -6.29 13.58
N ASN A 16 55.70 -5.68 13.72
CA ASN A 16 55.58 -4.23 13.84
C ASN A 16 56.12 -3.78 15.23
N PRO A 17 56.95 -2.72 15.35
CA PRO A 17 57.57 -2.34 16.62
C PRO A 17 56.70 -1.43 17.52
N PHE A 18 55.43 -1.20 17.20
CA PHE A 18 54.55 -0.33 17.99
C PHE A 18 53.44 -1.15 18.67
N GLY A 19 53.81 -1.85 19.74
CA GLY A 19 52.88 -2.48 20.67
C GLY A 19 52.63 -1.58 21.88
N GLY A 20 51.56 -0.78 21.84
CA GLY A 20 50.97 -0.20 23.05
C GLY A 20 50.29 -1.29 23.89
N PRO A 21 50.06 -1.07 25.20
CA PRO A 21 49.52 -2.10 26.09
C PRO A 21 48.17 -2.59 25.56
N GLY A 22 48.04 -3.91 25.46
CA GLY A 22 46.81 -4.55 25.03
C GLY A 22 45.65 -4.14 25.93
N SER A 23 44.68 -3.45 25.36
CA SER A 23 43.33 -3.41 25.89
C SER A 23 42.68 -4.76 25.59
N ALA A 24 42.85 -5.71 26.51
CA ALA A 24 42.15 -7.00 26.52
C ALA A 24 40.67 -6.87 26.94
N ASP A 25 40.13 -5.66 26.97
CA ASP A 25 38.73 -5.36 27.28
C ASP A 25 38.20 -4.34 26.27
N ALA A 26 38.06 -4.75 25.00
CA ALA A 26 37.01 -4.16 24.18
C ALA A 26 35.73 -4.87 24.60
N THR A 27 35.11 -4.38 25.67
CA THR A 27 33.74 -4.74 26.03
C THR A 27 32.92 -4.62 24.75
N SER A 28 32.41 -5.75 24.29
CA SER A 28 31.35 -5.81 23.31
C SER A 28 30.10 -5.23 23.97
N ASP A 29 30.08 -3.91 24.14
CA ASP A 29 28.89 -3.21 24.58
C ASP A 29 27.85 -3.43 23.49
N PRO A 30 26.73 -4.11 23.79
CA PRO A 30 25.67 -4.27 22.81
C PRO A 30 25.22 -2.86 22.46
N SER A 31 25.47 -2.44 21.22
CA SER A 31 25.01 -1.15 20.74
C SER A 31 23.50 -1.06 21.02
N PRO A 32 22.98 0.08 21.50
CA PRO A 32 21.54 0.26 21.66
C PRO A 32 20.79 -0.04 20.34
N LEU A 33 21.45 0.11 19.19
CA LEU A 33 20.92 -0.30 17.88
C LEU A 33 20.80 -1.83 17.72
N ASP A 34 21.72 -2.61 18.29
CA ASP A 34 21.69 -4.07 18.25
C ASP A 34 20.63 -4.63 19.21
N ALA A 35 20.46 -4.02 20.38
CA ALA A 35 19.37 -4.35 21.29
C ALA A 35 17.98 -4.04 20.67
N ILE A 36 17.84 -2.88 20.02
CA ILE A 36 16.63 -2.53 19.26
C ILE A 36 16.42 -3.53 18.11
N ARG A 37 17.49 -3.96 17.43
CA ARG A 37 17.41 -4.92 16.33
C ARG A 37 16.96 -6.31 16.79
N GLU A 38 17.46 -6.78 17.93
CA GLU A 38 17.06 -8.08 18.52
C GLU A 38 15.61 -8.07 19.01
N GLN A 39 15.17 -6.96 19.63
CA GLN A 39 13.75 -6.81 19.98
C GLN A 39 12.88 -6.73 18.75
N THR A 40 13.32 -6.02 17.71
CA THR A 40 12.61 -5.97 16.44
C THR A 40 12.52 -7.37 15.83
N SER A 41 13.60 -8.17 15.81
CA SER A 41 13.57 -9.52 15.22
C SER A 41 12.65 -10.49 15.98
N LYS A 42 12.59 -10.42 17.31
CA LYS A 42 11.63 -11.24 18.10
C LYS A 42 10.17 -10.88 17.79
N ILE A 43 9.89 -9.59 17.63
CA ILE A 43 8.56 -9.12 17.22
C ILE A 43 8.27 -9.55 15.78
N GLU A 44 9.28 -9.53 14.89
CA GLU A 44 9.18 -10.00 13.51
C GLU A 44 8.78 -11.49 13.47
N ASP A 45 9.47 -12.37 14.19
CA ASP A 45 9.19 -13.81 14.20
C ASP A 45 7.79 -14.14 14.74
N TRP A 46 7.36 -13.44 15.78
CA TRP A 46 6.01 -13.59 16.35
C TRP A 46 4.92 -13.14 15.36
N LEU A 47 5.13 -12.01 14.68
CA LEU A 47 4.18 -11.52 13.69
C LEU A 47 4.11 -12.41 12.45
N ASP A 48 5.25 -12.95 11.98
CA ASP A 48 5.25 -13.85 10.82
C ASP A 48 4.48 -15.14 11.12
N THR A 49 4.58 -15.65 12.35
CA THR A 49 3.78 -16.78 12.85
C THR A 49 2.28 -16.47 12.84
N LEU A 50 1.88 -15.25 13.24
CA LEU A 50 0.48 -14.80 13.17
C LEU A 50 0.00 -14.58 11.73
N ALA A 51 0.88 -14.15 10.83
CA ALA A 51 0.53 -13.87 9.44
C ALA A 51 0.41 -15.14 8.59
N ASP A 52 1.12 -16.22 8.93
CA ASP A 52 1.12 -17.50 8.20
C ASP A 52 -0.26 -18.05 7.82
N PRO A 53 -1.26 -18.13 8.71
CA PRO A 53 -2.60 -18.61 8.34
C PRO A 53 -3.35 -17.66 7.41
N VAL A 54 -3.02 -16.36 7.43
CA VAL A 54 -3.73 -15.32 6.67
C VAL A 54 -3.08 -15.07 5.30
N LYS A 55 -1.78 -15.38 5.15
CA LYS A 55 -0.97 -15.18 3.93
C LYS A 55 -1.67 -15.64 2.64
N PRO A 56 -2.32 -16.82 2.57
CA PRO A 56 -2.99 -17.27 1.35
C PRO A 56 -4.16 -16.37 0.92
N TYR A 57 -4.82 -15.71 1.87
CA TYR A 57 -6.01 -14.88 1.65
C TYR A 57 -5.68 -13.39 1.46
N LEU A 58 -4.49 -12.92 1.87
CA LEU A 58 -4.06 -11.52 1.71
C LEU A 58 -4.28 -10.93 0.30
N PRO A 59 -3.94 -11.63 -0.81
CA PRO A 59 -4.19 -11.07 -2.14
C PRO A 59 -5.67 -10.97 -2.52
N ALA A 60 -6.55 -11.76 -1.92
CA ALA A 60 -8.00 -11.66 -2.13
C ALA A 60 -8.59 -10.53 -1.28
N VAL A 61 -8.17 -10.44 -0.01
CA VAL A 61 -8.55 -9.39 0.93
C VAL A 61 -8.12 -8.02 0.40
N GLY A 62 -6.88 -7.88 -0.07
CA GLY A 62 -6.39 -6.61 -0.62
C GLY A 62 -7.17 -6.12 -1.84
N ARG A 63 -7.53 -7.03 -2.77
CA ARG A 63 -8.40 -6.72 -3.90
C ARG A 63 -9.80 -6.30 -3.47
N PHE A 64 -10.39 -7.04 -2.55
CA PHE A 64 -11.72 -6.72 -2.03
C PHE A 64 -11.73 -5.34 -1.38
N LEU A 65 -10.75 -5.07 -0.51
CA LEU A 65 -10.60 -3.79 0.16
C LEU A 65 -10.41 -2.62 -0.83
N ILE A 66 -9.67 -2.80 -1.92
CA ILE A 66 -9.50 -1.75 -2.94
C ILE A 66 -10.81 -1.45 -3.66
N VAL A 67 -11.60 -2.48 -3.89
CA VAL A 67 -12.82 -2.42 -4.69
C VAL A 67 -14.05 -2.03 -3.86
N VAL A 68 -14.01 -2.24 -2.54
CA VAL A 68 -15.12 -1.94 -1.63
C VAL A 68 -15.54 -0.48 -1.71
N THR A 69 -14.63 0.45 -2.01
CA THR A 69 -14.95 1.87 -2.21
C THR A 69 -15.89 2.09 -3.39
N PHE A 70 -15.72 1.35 -4.48
CA PHE A 70 -16.62 1.44 -5.63
C PHE A 70 -17.97 0.78 -5.35
N ILE A 71 -17.97 -0.30 -4.57
CA ILE A 71 -19.22 -0.95 -4.14
C ILE A 71 -19.99 0.00 -3.23
N GLU A 72 -19.34 0.61 -2.26
CA GLU A 72 -19.96 1.59 -1.37
C GLU A 72 -20.44 2.82 -2.12
N ASP A 73 -19.65 3.36 -3.05
CA ASP A 73 -20.06 4.50 -3.86
C ASP A 73 -21.26 4.17 -4.76
N SER A 74 -21.30 2.97 -5.34
CA SER A 74 -22.46 2.51 -6.10
C SER A 74 -23.72 2.42 -5.22
N LEU A 75 -23.59 1.94 -3.98
CA LEU A 75 -24.69 1.87 -3.02
C LEU A 75 -25.12 3.28 -2.58
N ARG A 76 -24.17 4.19 -2.38
CA ARG A 76 -24.44 5.58 -2.03
C ARG A 76 -25.23 6.29 -3.13
N ILE A 77 -24.83 6.15 -4.40
CA ILE A 77 -25.58 6.74 -5.52
C ILE A 77 -27.00 6.16 -5.60
N LEU A 78 -27.17 4.86 -5.36
CA LEU A 78 -28.50 4.23 -5.35
C LEU A 78 -29.38 4.72 -4.20
N THR A 79 -28.81 4.87 -3.00
CA THR A 79 -29.56 5.29 -1.80
C THR A 79 -29.84 6.79 -1.77
N GLN A 80 -28.96 7.60 -2.34
CA GLN A 80 -29.07 9.07 -2.41
C GLN A 80 -29.41 9.56 -3.83
N TRP A 81 -30.14 8.75 -4.60
CA TRP A 81 -30.40 8.99 -6.02
C TRP A 81 -30.89 10.42 -6.32
N ASN A 82 -31.87 10.88 -5.54
CA ASN A 82 -32.48 12.19 -5.74
C ASN A 82 -31.50 13.33 -5.49
N ASP A 83 -30.68 13.24 -4.46
CA ASP A 83 -29.69 14.27 -4.10
C ASP A 83 -28.61 14.38 -5.16
N GLN A 84 -28.14 13.23 -5.67
CA GLN A 84 -27.16 13.19 -6.78
C GLN A 84 -27.73 13.80 -8.05
N LEU A 85 -29.00 13.50 -8.35
CA LEU A 85 -29.68 14.02 -9.53
C LEU A 85 -29.90 15.54 -9.45
N LEU A 86 -30.32 16.02 -8.27
CA LEU A 86 -30.46 17.45 -7.97
C LEU A 86 -29.12 18.18 -8.12
N TYR A 87 -28.04 17.63 -7.55
CA TYR A 87 -26.70 18.23 -7.70
C TYR A 87 -26.27 18.32 -9.17
N LEU A 88 -26.40 17.23 -9.93
CA LEU A 88 -25.96 17.22 -11.33
C LEU A 88 -26.84 18.10 -12.24
N ARG A 89 -28.15 18.15 -11.99
CA ARG A 89 -29.08 18.95 -12.81
C ARG A 89 -29.06 20.43 -12.41
N ASP A 90 -29.19 20.73 -11.13
CA ASP A 90 -29.49 22.08 -10.66
C ASP A 90 -28.20 22.87 -10.39
N PHE A 91 -27.17 22.22 -9.84
CA PHE A 91 -25.87 22.84 -9.57
C PHE A 91 -24.93 22.75 -10.80
N ARG A 92 -24.78 21.56 -11.39
CA ARG A 92 -23.93 21.38 -12.59
C ARG A 92 -24.61 21.73 -13.92
N LYS A 93 -25.91 22.05 -13.92
CA LYS A 93 -26.69 22.44 -15.11
C LYS A 93 -26.68 21.38 -16.23
N ILE A 94 -26.55 20.10 -15.88
CA ILE A 94 -26.55 19.00 -16.86
C ILE A 94 -28.00 18.65 -17.24
N PRO A 95 -28.32 18.42 -18.53
CA PRO A 95 -29.66 18.04 -18.97
C PRO A 95 -30.19 16.76 -18.29
N TRP A 96 -31.48 16.75 -18.00
CA TRP A 96 -32.16 15.68 -17.22
C TRP A 96 -31.89 14.26 -17.75
N GLY A 97 -31.89 14.04 -19.06
CA GLY A 97 -31.64 12.70 -19.62
C GLY A 97 -30.20 12.22 -19.42
N ILE A 98 -29.23 13.14 -19.55
CA ILE A 98 -27.81 12.82 -19.44
C ILE A 98 -27.45 12.49 -17.99
N THR A 99 -28.03 13.18 -17.00
CA THR A 99 -27.76 12.90 -15.58
C THR A 99 -28.21 11.50 -15.16
N HIS A 100 -29.40 11.06 -15.58
CA HIS A 100 -29.88 9.71 -15.30
C HIS A 100 -28.99 8.66 -15.97
N THR A 101 -28.72 8.80 -17.27
CA THR A 101 -27.85 7.85 -17.98
C THR A 101 -26.46 7.80 -17.36
N PHE A 102 -25.89 8.95 -16.99
CA PHE A 102 -24.60 9.03 -16.31
C PHE A 102 -24.60 8.26 -14.99
N LEU A 103 -25.57 8.48 -14.10
CA LEU A 103 -25.63 7.80 -12.81
C LEU A 103 -25.85 6.29 -12.97
N ILE A 104 -26.75 5.86 -13.86
CA ILE A 104 -27.01 4.44 -14.13
C ILE A 104 -25.73 3.76 -14.64
N VAL A 105 -25.08 4.35 -15.64
CA VAL A 105 -23.85 3.79 -16.23
C VAL A 105 -22.75 3.71 -15.17
N ASN A 106 -22.59 4.74 -14.33
CA ASN A 106 -21.62 4.72 -13.24
C ASN A 106 -21.90 3.58 -12.24
N VAL A 107 -23.13 3.44 -11.76
CA VAL A 107 -23.50 2.38 -10.81
C VAL A 107 -23.26 1.00 -11.41
N ILE A 108 -23.71 0.76 -12.65
CA ILE A 108 -23.52 -0.54 -13.32
C ILE A 108 -22.04 -0.81 -13.56
N ALA A 109 -21.28 0.17 -14.06
CA ALA A 109 -19.85 0.02 -14.31
C ALA A 109 -19.09 -0.29 -13.02
N MET A 110 -19.39 0.40 -11.93
CA MET A 110 -18.81 0.13 -10.62
C MET A 110 -19.17 -1.27 -10.12
N ALA A 111 -20.44 -1.67 -10.17
CA ALA A 111 -20.88 -2.98 -9.69
C ALA A 111 -20.31 -4.15 -10.51
N VAL A 112 -20.27 -4.03 -11.84
CA VAL A 112 -19.75 -5.06 -12.73
C VAL A 112 -18.23 -5.16 -12.62
N CYS A 113 -17.51 -4.03 -12.73
CA CYS A 113 -16.06 -4.04 -12.71
C CYS A 113 -15.52 -4.43 -11.33
N SER A 114 -16.16 -4.00 -10.24
CA SER A 114 -15.82 -4.45 -8.88
C SER A 114 -15.91 -5.96 -8.73
N THR A 115 -17.04 -6.55 -9.17
CA THR A 115 -17.27 -7.99 -9.14
C THR A 115 -16.24 -8.73 -9.99
N LEU A 116 -15.90 -8.23 -11.18
CA LEU A 116 -14.89 -8.83 -12.06
C LEU A 116 -13.48 -8.80 -11.46
N VAL A 117 -13.11 -7.72 -10.75
CA VAL A 117 -11.84 -7.64 -10.03
C VAL A 117 -11.76 -8.69 -8.91
N ILE A 118 -12.83 -8.83 -8.12
CA ILE A 118 -12.90 -9.81 -7.01
C ILE A 118 -12.91 -11.24 -7.57
N ALA A 119 -13.71 -11.51 -8.61
CA ALA A 119 -13.79 -12.80 -9.27
C ALA A 119 -12.53 -13.15 -10.11
N ARG A 120 -11.59 -12.21 -10.24
CA ARG A 120 -10.35 -12.34 -11.02
C ARG A 120 -10.58 -12.69 -12.49
N LYS A 121 -11.73 -12.29 -13.03
CA LYS A 121 -12.09 -12.50 -14.44
C LYS A 121 -11.86 -11.20 -15.20
N ARG A 122 -11.09 -11.25 -16.29
CA ARG A 122 -10.81 -10.08 -17.16
C ARG A 122 -10.35 -8.84 -16.37
N THR A 123 -9.47 -9.03 -15.37
CA THR A 123 -9.06 -7.98 -14.41
C THR A 123 -8.51 -6.71 -15.07
N GLU A 124 -7.81 -6.81 -16.20
CA GLU A 124 -7.30 -5.65 -16.94
C GLU A 124 -8.42 -4.72 -17.43
N PHE A 125 -9.47 -5.29 -18.03
CA PHE A 125 -10.64 -4.54 -18.48
C PHE A 125 -11.44 -3.98 -17.31
N ALA A 126 -11.56 -4.76 -16.24
CA ALA A 126 -12.27 -4.31 -15.03
C ALA A 126 -11.56 -3.12 -14.37
N VAL A 127 -10.24 -3.17 -14.24
CA VAL A 127 -9.44 -2.06 -13.72
C VAL A 127 -9.53 -0.84 -14.63
N ALA A 128 -9.43 -1.01 -15.95
CA ALA A 128 -9.60 0.09 -16.91
C ALA A 128 -10.99 0.74 -16.81
N GLY A 129 -12.04 -0.07 -16.63
CA GLY A 129 -13.40 0.41 -16.39
C GLY A 129 -13.52 1.24 -15.11
N LEU A 130 -12.96 0.76 -14.00
CA LEU A 130 -12.95 1.51 -12.72
C LEU A 130 -12.14 2.81 -12.81
N LEU A 131 -11.01 2.81 -13.51
CA LEU A 131 -10.25 4.04 -13.78
C LEU A 131 -11.07 5.03 -14.62
N GLY A 132 -11.78 4.54 -15.63
CA GLY A 132 -12.70 5.34 -16.44
C GLY A 132 -13.80 5.97 -15.60
N VAL A 133 -14.37 5.22 -14.65
CA VAL A 133 -15.35 5.75 -13.69
C VAL A 133 -14.76 6.89 -12.86
N VAL A 134 -13.57 6.72 -12.27
CA VAL A 134 -12.93 7.77 -11.45
C VAL A 134 -12.74 9.08 -12.24
N ILE A 135 -12.26 8.97 -13.49
CA ILE A 135 -12.08 10.14 -14.37
C ILE A 135 -13.44 10.78 -14.70
N THR A 136 -14.40 9.96 -15.11
CA THR A 136 -15.73 10.39 -15.52
C THR A 136 -16.50 11.04 -14.37
N GLN A 137 -16.38 10.51 -13.15
CA GLN A 137 -16.93 11.11 -11.93
C GLN A 137 -16.24 12.43 -11.58
N GLY A 138 -14.91 12.51 -11.68
CA GLY A 138 -14.19 13.76 -11.47
C GLY A 138 -14.71 14.89 -12.36
N LEU A 139 -14.88 14.61 -13.66
CA LEU A 139 -15.43 15.56 -14.62
C LEU A 139 -16.94 15.84 -14.39
N GLY A 140 -17.72 14.79 -14.18
CA GLY A 140 -19.17 14.84 -14.01
C GLY A 140 -19.61 15.59 -12.76
N TYR A 141 -18.92 15.39 -11.63
CA TYR A 141 -19.19 16.12 -10.38
C TYR A 141 -18.41 17.44 -10.27
N GLY A 142 -17.33 17.60 -11.04
CA GLY A 142 -16.64 18.90 -11.19
C GLY A 142 -15.64 19.14 -10.08
N LEU A 143 -15.23 18.05 -9.46
CA LEU A 143 -14.38 18.02 -8.28
C LEU A 143 -12.90 17.87 -8.67
N ILE A 144 -12.56 18.02 -9.96
CA ILE A 144 -11.17 17.95 -10.44
C ILE A 144 -10.26 19.02 -9.83
N PHE A 145 -10.83 20.15 -9.39
CA PHE A 145 -10.09 21.24 -8.75
C PHE A 145 -10.19 21.21 -7.21
N ASP A 146 -10.98 20.30 -6.65
CA ASP A 146 -11.01 20.06 -5.22
C ASP A 146 -9.81 19.18 -4.86
N LEU A 147 -8.80 19.77 -4.20
CA LEU A 147 -7.56 19.08 -3.83
C LEU A 147 -7.83 17.84 -2.96
N ASN A 148 -8.82 17.89 -2.08
CA ASN A 148 -9.14 16.78 -1.20
C ASN A 148 -9.73 15.62 -2.02
N PHE A 149 -10.73 15.91 -2.86
CA PHE A 149 -11.32 14.92 -3.77
C PHE A 149 -10.28 14.36 -4.76
N PHE A 150 -9.40 15.20 -5.30
CA PHE A 150 -8.35 14.80 -6.23
C PHE A 150 -7.35 13.83 -5.60
N LEU A 151 -6.81 14.16 -4.42
CA LEU A 151 -5.86 13.30 -3.70
C LEU A 151 -6.47 11.95 -3.33
N ARG A 152 -7.75 11.96 -2.96
CA ARG A 152 -8.56 10.77 -2.65
C ARG A 152 -8.81 9.86 -3.85
N ASN A 153 -9.08 10.41 -5.02
CA ASN A 153 -9.22 9.63 -6.25
C ASN A 153 -7.87 9.10 -6.74
N LEU A 154 -6.81 9.89 -6.61
CA LEU A 154 -5.44 9.47 -6.92
C LEU A 154 -5.03 8.25 -6.08
N SER A 155 -5.43 8.24 -4.82
CA SER A 155 -5.29 7.09 -3.91
C SER A 155 -5.91 5.81 -4.47
N VAL A 156 -7.19 5.88 -4.87
CA VAL A 156 -7.93 4.74 -5.42
C VAL A 156 -7.31 4.26 -6.74
N VAL A 157 -6.87 5.18 -7.59
CA VAL A 157 -6.13 4.87 -8.82
C VAL A 157 -4.86 4.07 -8.51
N GLY A 158 -4.11 4.45 -7.47
CA GLY A 158 -2.94 3.70 -7.02
C GLY A 158 -3.25 2.27 -6.57
N GLY A 159 -4.32 2.08 -5.80
CA GLY A 159 -4.80 0.74 -5.43
C GLY A 159 -5.17 -0.09 -6.66
N LEU A 160 -5.88 0.49 -7.63
CA LEU A 160 -6.25 -0.20 -8.87
C LEU A 160 -5.04 -0.60 -9.72
N LEU A 161 -4.03 0.28 -9.86
CA LEU A 161 -2.77 -0.04 -10.55
C LEU A 161 -2.03 -1.19 -9.86
N MET A 162 -2.11 -1.26 -8.54
CA MET A 162 -1.54 -2.35 -7.76
C MET A 162 -2.24 -3.70 -8.00
N VAL A 163 -3.57 -3.70 -8.05
CA VAL A 163 -4.37 -4.90 -8.43
C VAL A 163 -4.00 -5.40 -9.82
N LEU A 164 -3.83 -4.46 -10.76
CA LEU A 164 -3.43 -4.76 -12.13
C LEU A 164 -2.03 -5.38 -12.18
N SER A 165 -1.07 -4.83 -11.42
CA SER A 165 0.27 -5.40 -11.26
C SER A 165 0.23 -6.84 -10.73
N ASP A 166 -0.57 -7.13 -9.69
CA ASP A 166 -0.69 -8.49 -9.14
C ASP A 166 -1.32 -9.48 -10.12
N SER A 167 -2.22 -9.00 -10.99
CA SER A 167 -2.82 -9.84 -12.03
C SER A 167 -1.83 -10.29 -13.12
N TRP A 168 -0.78 -9.49 -13.38
CA TRP A 168 0.28 -9.81 -14.34
C TRP A 168 1.37 -10.75 -13.82
N VAL A 169 1.47 -10.93 -12.49
CA VAL A 169 2.48 -11.81 -11.89
C VAL A 169 2.10 -13.29 -12.04
N ARG A 170 0.80 -13.63 -12.04
CA ARG A 170 0.35 -15.04 -11.98
C ARG A 170 -0.11 -15.64 -13.31
N LYS A 171 -0.19 -14.87 -14.39
CA LYS A 171 -0.69 -15.34 -15.70
C LYS A 171 0.32 -16.10 -16.57
N LYS A 172 1.56 -16.32 -16.13
CA LYS A 172 2.59 -16.99 -16.96
C LYS A 172 2.73 -18.47 -16.61
N PHE A 173 1.94 -19.31 -17.27
CA PHE A 173 2.37 -20.68 -17.59
C PHE A 173 3.28 -20.54 -18.82
N VAL A 174 4.60 -20.68 -18.64
CA VAL A 174 5.59 -20.55 -19.73
C VAL A 174 6.29 -21.90 -19.90
N PRO A 175 6.19 -22.53 -21.08
CA PRO A 175 7.06 -23.66 -21.43
C PRO A 175 8.51 -23.17 -21.48
N ALA A 176 9.44 -23.94 -20.91
CA ALA A 176 10.85 -23.59 -20.82
C ALA A 176 11.45 -23.23 -22.19
N GLY A 177 12.07 -22.04 -22.31
CA GLY A 177 13.02 -21.76 -23.41
C GLY A 177 12.85 -20.49 -24.24
N LEU A 178 11.82 -19.65 -24.04
CA LEU A 178 11.69 -18.41 -24.83
C LEU A 178 12.34 -17.19 -24.15
N PRO A 179 13.20 -16.41 -24.87
CA PRO A 179 13.80 -15.18 -24.35
C PRO A 179 12.73 -14.17 -23.93
N GLN A 180 12.80 -13.73 -22.67
CA GLN A 180 11.88 -12.74 -22.12
C GLN A 180 12.32 -11.33 -22.52
N LEU A 181 11.58 -10.68 -23.43
CA LEU A 181 11.78 -9.27 -23.73
C LEU A 181 10.93 -8.38 -22.78
N ASP A 182 11.58 -7.38 -22.22
CA ASP A 182 11.08 -6.03 -21.83
C ASP A 182 9.95 -5.86 -20.78
N GLU A 183 9.35 -6.92 -20.22
CA GLU A 183 8.26 -6.78 -19.22
C GLU A 183 8.71 -6.49 -17.78
N LYS A 184 10.02 -6.58 -17.50
CA LYS A 184 10.60 -6.42 -16.16
C LYS A 184 10.51 -4.96 -15.67
N ASP A 185 10.80 -4.01 -16.55
CA ASP A 185 10.85 -2.59 -16.21
C ASP A 185 9.46 -2.02 -15.95
N ARG A 186 8.47 -2.41 -16.76
CA ARG A 186 7.08 -1.95 -16.60
C ARG A 186 6.47 -2.38 -15.25
N LYS A 187 6.78 -3.59 -14.77
CA LYS A 187 6.34 -4.06 -13.44
C LYS A 187 7.02 -3.28 -12.31
N MET A 188 8.31 -2.98 -12.47
CA MET A 188 9.08 -2.18 -11.51
C MET A 188 8.52 -0.75 -11.40
N TYR A 189 8.26 -0.08 -12.52
CA TYR A 189 7.67 1.26 -12.54
C TYR A 189 6.26 1.28 -11.94
N VAL A 190 5.42 0.28 -12.22
CA VAL A 190 4.06 0.22 -11.65
C VAL A 190 4.07 -0.05 -10.14
N GLN A 191 4.98 -0.89 -9.64
CA GLN A 191 5.13 -1.12 -8.19
C GLN A 191 5.70 0.12 -7.48
N PHE A 192 6.67 0.80 -8.09
CA PHE A 192 7.21 2.05 -7.56
C PHE A 192 6.15 3.17 -7.58
N ALA A 193 5.40 3.31 -8.66
CA ALA A 193 4.26 4.23 -8.74
C ALA A 193 3.23 3.91 -7.65
N GLY A 194 2.93 2.64 -7.39
CA GLY A 194 2.08 2.21 -6.26
C GLY A 194 2.60 2.70 -4.91
N ARG A 195 3.92 2.63 -4.66
CA ARG A 195 4.55 3.16 -3.43
C ARG A 195 4.47 4.67 -3.31
N VAL A 196 4.75 5.38 -4.38
CA VAL A 196 4.67 6.85 -4.40
C VAL A 196 3.22 7.31 -4.23
N LEU A 197 2.27 6.60 -4.84
CA LEU A 197 0.83 6.85 -4.69
C LEU A 197 0.36 6.66 -3.24
N LEU A 198 0.93 5.70 -2.49
CA LEU A 198 0.63 5.49 -1.07
C LEU A 198 0.97 6.71 -0.19
N ILE A 199 1.97 7.52 -0.54
CA ILE A 199 2.23 8.78 0.19
C ILE A 199 1.14 9.80 -0.10
N PHE A 200 0.82 10.06 -1.36
CA PHE A 200 -0.21 11.05 -1.72
C PHE A 200 -1.55 10.72 -1.06
N LEU A 201 -1.80 9.43 -0.92
CA LEU A 201 -2.93 8.82 -0.29
C LEU A 201 -2.92 9.00 1.24
N PHE A 202 -1.79 8.81 1.91
CA PHE A 202 -1.66 9.11 3.35
C PHE A 202 -1.76 10.62 3.61
N VAL A 203 -1.10 11.43 2.79
CA VAL A 203 -1.14 12.90 2.86
C VAL A 203 -2.57 13.41 2.67
N GLY A 204 -3.28 12.92 1.65
CA GLY A 204 -4.69 13.25 1.43
C GLY A 204 -5.56 12.93 2.65
N PHE A 205 -5.34 11.78 3.28
CA PHE A 205 -6.01 11.42 4.53
C PHE A 205 -5.64 12.33 5.71
N VAL A 206 -4.37 12.76 5.85
CA VAL A 206 -3.99 13.71 6.92
C VAL A 206 -4.72 15.04 6.74
N PHE A 207 -4.79 15.55 5.51
CA PHE A 207 -5.44 16.81 5.19
C PHE A 207 -6.97 16.76 5.18
N SER A 208 -7.58 15.58 5.03
CA SER A 208 -9.03 15.48 4.79
C SER A 208 -9.91 15.75 5.99
N GLY A 209 -9.38 15.77 7.21
CA GLY A 209 -10.24 15.93 8.38
C GLY A 209 -9.64 16.74 9.49
N GLU A 210 -10.42 16.86 10.56
CA GLU A 210 -10.17 17.83 11.61
C GLU A 210 -8.86 17.58 12.35
N TRP A 211 -8.11 18.67 12.53
CA TRP A 211 -6.82 18.69 13.20
C TRP A 211 -7.02 18.54 14.71
N SER A 212 -6.84 17.32 15.22
CA SER A 212 -6.76 17.04 16.65
C SER A 212 -5.33 16.67 17.05
N PHE A 213 -4.96 16.93 18.30
CA PHE A 213 -3.65 16.58 18.83
C PHE A 213 -3.29 15.10 18.58
N TRP A 214 -4.25 14.20 18.81
CA TRP A 214 -4.06 12.76 18.59
C TRP A 214 -3.89 12.41 17.11
N ARG A 215 -4.65 13.05 16.22
CA ARG A 215 -4.50 12.87 14.77
C ARG A 215 -3.13 13.32 14.30
N ILE A 216 -2.62 14.46 14.77
CA ILE A 216 -1.29 14.96 14.41
C ILE A 216 -0.21 13.96 14.81
N LEU A 217 -0.29 13.43 16.04
CA LEU A 217 0.67 12.45 16.54
C LEU A 217 0.68 11.17 15.71
N VAL A 218 -0.49 10.58 15.45
CA VAL A 218 -0.63 9.39 14.61
C VAL A 218 -0.20 9.65 13.16
N SER A 219 -0.50 10.84 12.64
CA SER A 219 -0.13 11.26 11.29
C SER A 219 1.39 11.38 11.14
N LEU A 220 2.09 11.89 12.16
CA LEU A 220 3.55 12.01 12.16
C LEU A 220 4.21 10.63 12.14
N PHE A 221 3.74 9.70 12.98
CA PHE A 221 4.22 8.31 12.96
C PHE A 221 3.94 7.60 11.62
N GLY A 222 2.73 7.78 11.07
CA GLY A 222 2.37 7.19 9.78
C GLY A 222 3.18 7.76 8.61
N LEU A 223 3.53 9.05 8.64
CA LEU A 223 4.35 9.68 7.60
C LEU A 223 5.78 9.10 7.61
N VAL A 224 6.36 8.88 8.79
CA VAL A 224 7.66 8.19 8.94
C VAL A 224 7.58 6.77 8.39
N ALA A 225 6.50 6.03 8.70
CA ALA A 225 6.28 4.68 8.16
C ALA A 225 6.13 4.66 6.63
N CYS A 226 5.41 5.63 6.04
CA CYS A 226 5.29 5.76 4.59
C CYS A 226 6.64 6.01 3.91
N VAL A 227 7.50 6.86 4.48
CA VAL A 227 8.84 7.12 3.96
C VAL A 227 9.68 5.85 4.00
N MET A 228 9.63 5.06 5.08
CA MET A 228 10.34 3.78 5.17
C MET A 228 9.90 2.78 4.09
N VAL A 229 8.60 2.73 3.76
CA VAL A 229 8.06 1.86 2.70
C VAL A 229 8.61 2.24 1.31
N ILE A 230 8.77 3.53 0.99
CA ILE A 230 9.30 3.98 -0.31
C ILE A 230 10.79 3.77 -0.43
N VAL A 231 11.54 4.16 0.60
CA VAL A 231 12.99 3.87 0.67
C VAL A 231 13.24 2.36 0.54
N GLY A 232 12.23 1.56 0.87
CA GLY A 232 12.24 0.13 0.74
C GLY A 232 12.90 -0.55 1.93
N PHE A 233 13.38 0.22 2.91
CA PHE A 233 13.99 -0.30 4.11
C PHE A 233 12.95 -1.01 4.99
N LYS A 234 13.11 -2.31 5.19
CA LYS A 234 12.14 -3.17 5.88
C LYS A 234 10.71 -2.97 5.36
N ALA A 235 10.52 -2.84 4.05
CA ALA A 235 9.26 -2.40 3.45
C ALA A 235 8.05 -3.28 3.83
N LYS A 236 8.26 -4.59 3.98
CA LYS A 236 7.23 -5.55 4.42
C LYS A 236 6.72 -5.19 5.82
N TRP A 237 7.62 -4.88 6.75
CA TRP A 237 7.31 -4.56 8.15
C TRP A 237 6.67 -3.19 8.31
N SER A 238 7.27 -2.18 7.67
CA SER A 238 6.74 -0.82 7.68
C SER A 238 5.31 -0.78 7.11
N ALA A 239 5.01 -1.57 6.08
CA ALA A 239 3.66 -1.68 5.53
C ALA A 239 2.69 -2.42 6.47
N ILE A 240 3.10 -3.49 7.16
CA ILE A 240 2.22 -4.17 8.14
C ILE A 240 1.88 -3.26 9.31
N ILE A 241 2.87 -2.57 9.89
CA ILE A 241 2.65 -1.61 10.99
C ILE A 241 1.71 -0.50 10.53
N LEU A 242 1.93 0.03 9.33
CA LEU A 242 1.07 1.06 8.74
C LEU A 242 -0.37 0.56 8.53
N VAL A 243 -0.56 -0.68 8.07
CA VAL A 243 -1.88 -1.32 7.92
C VAL A 243 -2.59 -1.42 9.27
N VAL A 244 -1.92 -1.89 10.32
CA VAL A 244 -2.50 -2.02 11.65
C VAL A 244 -2.87 -0.65 12.21
N LEU A 245 -1.95 0.31 12.15
CA LEU A 245 -2.15 1.67 12.65
C LEU A 245 -3.30 2.38 11.94
N LEU A 246 -3.35 2.31 10.60
CA LEU A 246 -4.44 2.89 9.83
C LEU A 246 -5.77 2.21 10.10
N SER A 247 -5.78 0.88 10.25
CA SER A 247 -7.02 0.14 10.56
C SER A 247 -7.58 0.50 11.93
N LEU A 248 -6.72 0.57 12.95
CA LEU A 248 -7.12 0.99 14.30
C LEU A 248 -7.62 2.43 14.30
N PHE A 249 -6.86 3.35 13.70
CA PHE A 249 -7.29 4.75 13.57
C PHE A 249 -8.63 4.85 12.87
N ASN A 250 -8.83 4.09 11.79
CA ASN A 250 -10.07 4.10 11.02
C ASN A 250 -11.28 3.69 11.87
N VAL A 251 -11.14 2.65 12.69
CA VAL A 251 -12.21 2.17 13.57
C VAL A 251 -12.51 3.17 14.70
N PHE A 252 -11.49 3.81 15.28
CA PHE A 252 -11.67 4.75 16.38
C PHE A 252 -12.16 6.13 15.94
N VAL A 253 -11.65 6.64 14.82
CA VAL A 253 -11.91 8.01 14.37
C VAL A 253 -13.07 8.06 13.40
N ASN A 254 -13.16 7.12 12.44
CA ASN A 254 -14.26 7.06 11.48
C ASN A 254 -15.32 6.06 11.95
N ASN A 255 -15.73 6.17 13.21
CA ASN A 255 -16.75 5.33 13.83
C ASN A 255 -18.15 5.75 13.36
N PHE A 256 -18.44 5.58 12.07
CA PHE A 256 -19.74 5.94 11.50
C PHE A 256 -20.91 5.12 12.08
N TRP A 257 -20.61 3.96 12.69
CA TRP A 257 -21.59 3.07 13.34
C TRP A 257 -22.22 3.69 14.58
N THR A 258 -21.53 4.62 15.25
CA THR A 258 -22.04 5.31 16.45
C THR A 258 -22.82 6.60 16.15
N LEU A 259 -22.74 7.13 14.92
CA LEU A 259 -23.47 8.34 14.54
C LEU A 259 -24.93 8.04 14.18
N HIS A 260 -25.84 8.90 14.66
CA HIS A 260 -27.28 8.86 14.38
C HIS A 260 -27.57 8.98 12.87
N ALA A 261 -28.65 8.32 12.41
CA ALA A 261 -28.96 8.13 10.99
C ALA A 261 -29.16 9.42 10.16
N HIS A 262 -29.42 10.56 10.79
CA HIS A 262 -29.70 11.83 10.11
C HIS A 262 -28.58 12.87 10.25
N HIS A 263 -27.43 12.53 10.82
CA HIS A 263 -26.33 13.50 10.95
C HIS A 263 -25.53 13.59 9.65
N PRO A 264 -25.36 14.79 9.03
CA PRO A 264 -24.64 14.96 7.76
C PRO A 264 -23.21 14.40 7.79
N GLN A 265 -22.56 14.44 8.96
CA GLN A 265 -21.21 13.90 9.13
C GLN A 265 -21.11 12.37 9.06
N LYS A 266 -22.22 11.64 9.16
CA LYS A 266 -22.22 10.18 9.06
C LYS A 266 -21.80 9.70 7.68
N ASP A 267 -22.28 10.36 6.62
CA ASP A 267 -21.96 9.98 5.25
C ASP A 267 -20.51 10.30 4.90
N PHE A 268 -19.99 11.42 5.40
CA PHE A 268 -18.56 11.76 5.30
C PHE A 268 -17.70 10.73 6.05
N ALA A 269 -18.04 10.40 7.30
CA ALA A 269 -17.29 9.42 8.09
C ALA A 269 -17.34 8.00 7.49
N LYS A 270 -18.50 7.59 6.97
CA LYS A 270 -18.65 6.30 6.28
C LYS A 270 -17.80 6.28 5.01
N TYR A 271 -17.85 7.33 4.21
CA TYR A 271 -17.05 7.42 3.01
C TYR A 271 -15.55 7.35 3.32
N ASP A 272 -15.07 8.15 4.28
CA ASP A 272 -13.68 8.16 4.71
C ASP A 272 -13.25 6.78 5.26
N PHE A 273 -14.15 6.10 5.96
CA PHE A 273 -13.91 4.75 6.46
C PHE A 273 -13.60 3.75 5.35
N PHE A 274 -14.43 3.69 4.31
CA PHE A 274 -14.20 2.78 3.19
C PHE A 274 -13.01 3.19 2.34
N GLN A 275 -12.75 4.48 2.21
CA GLN A 275 -11.55 4.96 1.55
C GLN A 275 -10.29 4.45 2.24
N ILE A 276 -10.20 4.56 3.57
CA ILE A 276 -9.04 4.06 4.33
C ILE A 276 -8.94 2.54 4.26
N LEU A 277 -10.06 1.82 4.14
CA LEU A 277 -10.01 0.39 3.85
C LEU A 277 -9.37 0.09 2.49
N SER A 278 -9.65 0.87 1.44
CA SER A 278 -9.02 0.72 0.13
C SER A 278 -7.51 0.98 0.16
N ILE A 279 -7.09 1.99 0.94
CA ILE A 279 -5.69 2.27 1.27
C ILE A 279 -5.02 1.04 1.89
N VAL A 280 -5.64 0.48 2.93
CA VAL A 280 -5.15 -0.72 3.62
C VAL A 280 -5.08 -1.90 2.65
N GLY A 281 -6.05 -2.04 1.75
CA GLY A 281 -6.03 -3.06 0.70
C GLY A 281 -4.83 -2.96 -0.25
N GLY A 282 -4.48 -1.74 -0.65
CA GLY A 282 -3.26 -1.44 -1.42
C GLY A 282 -1.99 -1.86 -0.66
N LEU A 283 -1.87 -1.46 0.59
CA LEU A 283 -0.73 -1.83 1.44
C LEU A 283 -0.62 -3.35 1.66
N VAL A 284 -1.74 -4.04 1.85
CA VAL A 284 -1.77 -5.50 2.00
C VAL A 284 -1.28 -6.20 0.74
N LEU A 285 -1.67 -5.71 -0.45
CA LEU A 285 -1.11 -6.23 -1.71
C LEU A 285 0.40 -5.97 -1.80
N LEU A 286 0.88 -4.83 -1.30
CA LEU A 286 2.31 -4.50 -1.28
C LEU A 286 3.11 -5.49 -0.43
N VAL A 287 2.62 -5.77 0.78
CA VAL A 287 3.24 -6.75 1.69
C VAL A 287 3.34 -8.11 1.03
N ASN A 288 2.30 -8.54 0.30
CA ASN A 288 2.28 -9.82 -0.38
C ASN A 288 3.19 -9.87 -1.62
N MET A 289 3.37 -8.75 -2.34
CA MET A 289 4.25 -8.68 -3.51
C MET A 289 5.74 -8.54 -3.13
N GLY A 290 6.06 -8.15 -1.90
CA GLY A 290 7.43 -8.07 -1.38
C GLY A 290 8.14 -6.75 -1.69
N PRO A 291 9.41 -6.59 -1.21
CA PRO A 291 10.15 -5.34 -1.26
C PRO A 291 10.50 -4.82 -2.66
N GLY A 292 10.27 -5.57 -3.74
CA GLY A 292 10.44 -5.08 -5.11
C GLY A 292 11.91 -4.77 -5.45
N GLN A 293 12.28 -4.93 -6.73
CA GLN A 293 13.70 -4.99 -7.13
C GLN A 293 14.50 -3.69 -6.95
N LEU A 294 13.84 -2.55 -6.72
CA LEU A 294 14.49 -1.25 -6.43
C LEU A 294 14.61 -0.92 -4.94
N SER A 295 14.06 -1.75 -4.06
CA SER A 295 14.20 -1.51 -2.62
C SER A 295 15.64 -1.68 -2.16
N MET A 296 16.05 -0.85 -1.20
CA MET A 296 17.31 -1.02 -0.46
C MET A 296 17.45 -2.45 0.12
N ASP A 297 16.35 -3.09 0.51
CA ASP A 297 16.34 -4.48 1.01
C ASP A 297 16.73 -5.50 -0.08
N GLU A 298 16.41 -5.24 -1.35
CA GLU A 298 16.81 -6.10 -2.47
C GLU A 298 18.29 -5.92 -2.79
N LYS A 299 18.79 -4.67 -2.77
CA LYS A 299 20.21 -4.36 -2.98
C LYS A 299 21.10 -4.97 -1.89
N LYS A 300 20.60 -5.11 -0.67
CA LYS A 300 21.30 -5.73 0.47
C LYS A 300 21.31 -7.27 0.45
N LYS A 301 20.59 -7.91 -0.48
CA LYS A 301 20.68 -9.36 -0.74
C LYS A 301 21.67 -9.71 -1.85
N VAL A 302 22.05 -8.73 -2.66
CA VAL A 302 22.96 -8.89 -3.81
C VAL A 302 24.42 -8.58 -3.43
N TYR A 303 24.62 -7.89 -2.29
CA TYR A 303 25.92 -7.67 -1.63
C TYR A 303 25.92 -8.37 -0.29
#